data_AF-A0A9P9Z7F4-F1
#
_entry.id   AF-A0A9P9Z7F4-F1
#
_cell.length_a   1.000
_cell.length_b   1.000
_cell.length_c   1.000
_cell.angle_alpha   90.00
_cell.angle_beta   90.00
_cell.angle_gamma   90.00
#
_symmetry.space_group_name_H-M   'P 1'
#
loop_
_entity.id
_entity.type
_entity.pdbx_description
1 polymer ?
#
loop_
_entity_poly.entity_id
_entity_poly.type
_entity_poly.pdbx_seq_one_letter_code
_entity_poly.pdbx_strand_id
1 'polypeptide(L)'
;MRTLIKGDTRMGNMVDGVWHAEGLFKSDAKGSFQRPDSGFRDWVTAGGEPGPDGQPGHRAEAGRYHLYVSYACPWAHRTMIVRALKGLEDMIGLSVVDPLMRENGWTFATERGGTGDPLHGADYLWQLYGRARDGYSGKVTVPVLWDKERDTIVSNESAEIIRMLNTAFDGLGARRGIITRPSFVTRSMR
;
A
#
# COMPACT_ATOMS: atom_id res chain seq x y z
N MET A 1 -12.02 -40.52 -11.61
CA MET A 1 -10.84 -39.68 -11.85
C MET A 1 -11.11 -38.32 -11.21
N ARG A 2 -10.73 -38.15 -9.93
CA ARG A 2 -10.97 -36.91 -9.17
C ARG A 2 -9.86 -35.92 -9.51
N THR A 3 -10.17 -34.89 -10.27
CA THR A 3 -9.29 -33.73 -10.45
C THR A 3 -9.17 -33.01 -9.11
N LEU A 4 -8.06 -33.26 -8.40
CA LEU A 4 -7.66 -32.45 -7.26
C LEU A 4 -7.27 -31.07 -7.81
N ILE A 5 -8.15 -30.08 -7.66
CA ILE A 5 -7.73 -28.68 -7.71
C ILE A 5 -6.88 -28.47 -6.45
N LYS A 6 -5.56 -28.68 -6.57
CA LYS A 6 -4.60 -28.12 -5.62
C LYS A 6 -4.69 -26.61 -5.79
N GLY A 7 -5.44 -25.96 -4.90
CA GLY A 7 -5.42 -24.52 -4.72
C GLY A 7 -4.04 -24.12 -4.19
N ASP A 8 -3.09 -24.03 -5.09
CA ASP A 8 -1.72 -23.63 -4.82
C ASP A 8 -1.69 -22.10 -4.91
N THR A 9 -2.01 -21.42 -3.81
CA THR A 9 -2.00 -19.96 -3.74
C THR A 9 -0.55 -19.47 -3.70
N ARG A 10 0.16 -19.62 -4.81
CA ARG A 10 1.52 -19.11 -5.02
C ARG A 10 1.40 -17.61 -5.28
N MET A 11 1.66 -16.77 -4.27
CA MET A 11 1.98 -15.37 -4.55
C MET A 11 3.47 -15.19 -4.40
N GLY A 12 4.09 -14.56 -5.39
CA GLY A 12 5.51 -14.29 -5.35
C GLY A 12 5.94 -13.31 -4.26
N ASN A 13 7.23 -13.25 -4.01
CA ASN A 13 7.87 -12.39 -3.03
C ASN A 13 9.24 -11.92 -3.52
N MET A 14 9.74 -10.84 -2.94
CA MET A 14 11.11 -10.39 -3.13
C MET A 14 12.02 -11.08 -2.12
N VAL A 15 13.19 -11.53 -2.56
CA VAL A 15 14.30 -12.04 -1.73
C VAL A 15 15.58 -11.38 -2.22
N ASP A 16 16.22 -10.62 -1.35
CA ASP A 16 17.47 -9.90 -1.57
C ASP A 16 17.46 -9.07 -2.86
N GLY A 17 16.34 -8.39 -3.12
CA GLY A 17 16.15 -7.55 -4.31
C GLY A 17 15.73 -8.30 -5.58
N VAL A 18 15.56 -9.62 -5.51
CA VAL A 18 15.16 -10.46 -6.66
C VAL A 18 13.72 -10.94 -6.50
N TRP A 19 12.94 -10.87 -7.58
CA TRP A 19 11.58 -11.38 -7.60
C TRP A 19 11.55 -12.91 -7.75
N HIS A 20 10.80 -13.57 -6.89
CA HIS A 20 10.52 -15.00 -6.96
C HIS A 20 9.01 -15.23 -7.13
N ALA A 21 8.59 -15.82 -8.24
CA ALA A 21 7.18 -16.09 -8.55
C ALA A 21 6.51 -17.10 -7.59
N GLU A 22 7.31 -17.96 -6.96
CA GLU A 22 6.84 -19.04 -6.09
C GLU A 22 7.16 -18.75 -4.62
N GLY A 23 6.30 -17.96 -3.98
CA GLY A 23 6.33 -17.75 -2.54
C GLY A 23 5.30 -18.63 -1.84
N LEU A 24 5.76 -19.56 -1.00
CA LEU A 24 4.88 -20.31 -0.09
C LEU A 24 4.52 -19.42 1.10
N PHE A 25 3.24 -19.10 1.25
CA PHE A 25 2.77 -18.62 2.54
C PHE A 25 2.79 -19.76 3.54
N LYS A 26 3.54 -19.56 4.62
CA LYS A 26 3.58 -20.50 5.72
C LYS A 26 2.28 -20.36 6.51
N SER A 27 1.45 -21.38 6.47
CA SER A 27 0.51 -21.63 7.56
C SER A 27 1.29 -22.12 8.77
N ASP A 28 0.84 -21.77 9.98
CA ASP A 28 1.37 -22.40 11.18
C ASP A 28 1.02 -23.90 11.22
N ALA A 29 1.60 -24.63 12.17
CA ALA A 29 1.34 -26.06 12.35
C ALA A 29 -0.15 -26.40 12.60
N LYS A 30 -0.99 -25.41 12.91
CA LYS A 30 -2.44 -25.54 13.13
C LYS A 30 -3.26 -25.11 11.90
N GLY A 31 -2.61 -24.73 10.79
CA GLY A 31 -3.24 -24.30 9.55
C GLY A 31 -3.62 -22.82 9.50
N SER A 32 -3.30 -22.02 10.53
CA SER A 32 -3.61 -20.58 10.51
C SER A 32 -2.66 -19.85 9.57
N PHE A 33 -3.22 -19.03 8.69
CA PHE A 33 -2.44 -18.14 7.84
C PHE A 33 -1.82 -17.01 8.68
N GLN A 34 -0.49 -16.96 8.71
CA GLN A 34 0.23 -15.88 9.38
C GLN A 34 0.48 -14.76 8.38
N ARG A 35 -0.10 -13.58 8.63
CA ARG A 35 0.11 -12.41 7.77
C ARG A 35 1.46 -11.77 8.13
N PRO A 36 2.45 -11.76 7.23
CA PRO A 36 3.70 -11.05 7.45
C PRO A 36 3.47 -9.55 7.52
N ASP A 37 4.31 -8.89 8.31
CA ASP A 37 4.27 -7.44 8.51
C ASP A 37 4.63 -6.65 7.24
N SER A 38 4.07 -5.45 7.15
CA SER A 38 4.35 -4.46 6.10
C SER A 38 5.79 -3.91 6.27
N GLY A 39 6.58 -3.91 5.20
CA GLY A 39 8.02 -3.56 5.24
C GLY A 39 8.35 -2.06 5.22
N PHE A 40 7.36 -1.21 4.90
CA PHE A 40 7.48 0.25 4.90
C PHE A 40 6.40 0.83 5.81
N ARG A 41 6.84 1.62 6.81
CA ARG A 41 6.02 2.06 7.95
C ARG A 41 6.26 3.53 8.31
N ASP A 42 6.82 4.31 7.41
CA ASP A 42 6.99 5.75 7.61
C ASP A 42 5.63 6.45 7.54
N TRP A 43 5.58 7.69 8.03
CA TRP A 43 4.35 8.46 8.14
C TRP A 43 4.38 9.76 7.35
N VAL A 44 3.26 10.08 6.70
CA VAL A 44 2.98 11.44 6.27
C VAL A 44 2.26 12.16 7.40
N THR A 45 2.82 13.29 7.82
CA THR A 45 2.34 14.10 8.94
C THR A 45 2.31 15.57 8.51
N ALA A 46 1.53 16.42 9.19
CA ALA A 46 1.27 17.78 8.72
C ALA A 46 2.55 18.64 8.65
N GLY A 47 3.42 18.48 9.65
CA GLY A 47 4.69 19.20 9.77
C GLY A 47 5.92 18.39 9.35
N GLY A 48 5.77 17.09 9.10
CA GLY A 48 6.91 16.17 8.95
C GLY A 48 7.45 15.69 10.31
N GLU A 49 6.66 15.85 11.37
CA GLU A 49 6.95 15.27 12.68
C GLU A 49 6.87 13.73 12.65
N PRO A 50 7.55 13.02 13.56
CA PRO A 50 7.48 11.55 13.63
C PRO A 50 6.06 11.00 13.76
N GLY A 51 5.89 9.76 13.30
CA GLY A 51 4.66 8.99 13.46
C GLY A 51 4.35 8.66 14.94
N PRO A 52 3.16 8.09 15.22
CA PRO A 52 2.68 7.84 16.58
C PRO A 52 3.56 6.89 17.40
N ASP A 53 4.34 6.02 16.75
CA ASP A 53 5.26 5.09 17.39
C ASP A 53 6.74 5.48 17.15
N GLY A 54 7.00 6.75 16.81
CA GLY A 54 8.34 7.27 16.55
C GLY A 54 8.88 6.96 15.16
N GLN A 55 8.04 6.51 14.23
CA GLN A 55 8.44 6.27 12.84
C GLN A 55 8.89 7.57 12.15
N PRO A 56 9.76 7.50 11.12
CA PRO A 56 10.13 8.66 10.34
C PRO A 56 8.89 9.38 9.77
N GLY A 57 8.89 10.71 9.88
CA GLY A 57 7.84 11.59 9.41
C GLY A 57 8.22 12.34 8.13
N HIS A 58 7.26 12.47 7.22
CA HIS A 58 7.37 13.22 5.97
C HIS A 58 6.27 14.26 5.90
N ARG A 59 6.61 15.49 5.53
CA ARG A 59 5.67 16.62 5.52
C ARG A 59 4.58 16.41 4.46
N ALA A 60 3.32 16.62 4.82
CA ALA A 60 2.23 16.66 3.87
C ALA A 60 2.39 17.83 2.89
N GLU A 61 2.38 17.53 1.59
CA GLU A 61 2.55 18.51 0.51
C GLU A 61 1.67 18.10 -0.68
N ALA A 62 0.92 19.06 -1.22
CA ALA A 62 0.06 18.81 -2.37
C ALA A 62 0.91 18.50 -3.61
N GLY A 63 0.59 17.42 -4.31
CA GLY A 63 1.30 17.01 -5.50
C GLY A 63 2.60 16.26 -5.24
N ARG A 64 3.01 16.02 -3.98
CA ARG A 64 4.24 15.25 -3.64
C ARG A 64 4.03 13.73 -3.65
N TYR A 65 2.88 13.28 -3.16
CA TYR A 65 2.64 11.86 -2.94
C TYR A 65 1.85 11.20 -4.06
N HIS A 66 2.07 9.91 -4.26
CA HIS A 66 1.37 9.09 -5.26
C HIS A 66 0.93 7.76 -4.66
N LEU A 67 -0.24 7.27 -5.05
CA LEU A 67 -0.82 6.05 -4.50
C LEU A 67 -0.93 4.98 -5.58
N TYR A 68 -0.30 3.82 -5.36
CA TYR A 68 -0.47 2.64 -6.21
C TYR A 68 -1.49 1.68 -5.57
N VAL A 69 -2.52 1.30 -6.33
CA VAL A 69 -3.67 0.52 -5.83
C VAL A 69 -4.10 -0.54 -6.81
N SER A 70 -4.92 -1.49 -6.36
CA SER A 70 -5.74 -2.35 -7.22
C SER A 70 -7.20 -2.18 -6.84
N TYR A 71 -8.10 -2.08 -7.82
CA TYR A 71 -9.54 -2.11 -7.57
C TYR A 71 -10.02 -3.42 -6.94
N ALA A 72 -9.31 -4.52 -7.17
CA ALA A 72 -9.64 -5.85 -6.62
C ALA A 72 -9.22 -6.04 -5.15
N CYS A 73 -8.33 -5.20 -4.62
CA CYS A 73 -7.77 -5.39 -3.28
C CYS A 73 -8.56 -4.59 -2.21
N PRO A 74 -9.16 -5.24 -1.20
CA PRO A 74 -9.94 -4.54 -0.17
C PRO A 74 -9.08 -3.61 0.70
N TRP A 75 -7.80 -3.91 0.88
CA TRP A 75 -6.87 -3.06 1.63
C TRP A 75 -6.58 -1.76 0.88
N ALA A 76 -6.36 -1.85 -0.43
CA ALA A 76 -6.14 -0.69 -1.27
C ALA A 76 -7.43 0.14 -1.43
N HIS A 77 -8.58 -0.53 -1.50
CA HIS A 77 -9.88 0.13 -1.59
C HIS A 77 -10.13 1.11 -0.43
N ARG A 78 -9.71 0.77 0.79
CA ARG A 78 -9.80 1.69 1.95
C ARG A 78 -9.11 3.02 1.68
N THR A 79 -7.91 2.98 1.10
CA THR A 79 -7.13 4.19 0.81
C THR A 79 -7.78 5.05 -0.28
N MET A 80 -8.37 4.42 -1.31
CA MET A 80 -9.12 5.14 -2.35
C MET A 80 -10.37 5.82 -1.78
N ILE A 81 -11.13 5.13 -0.92
CA ILE A 81 -12.31 5.70 -0.25
C ILE A 81 -11.91 6.92 0.57
N VAL A 82 -10.88 6.82 1.40
CA VAL A 82 -10.44 7.96 2.22
C VAL A 82 -9.93 9.10 1.37
N ARG A 83 -9.16 8.82 0.31
CA ARG A 83 -8.72 9.83 -0.67
C ARG A 83 -9.90 10.62 -1.24
N ALA A 84 -10.95 9.93 -1.68
CA ALA A 84 -12.14 10.57 -2.26
C ALA A 84 -12.98 11.34 -1.23
N LEU A 85 -13.18 10.75 -0.05
CA LEU A 85 -13.91 11.39 1.04
C LEU A 85 -13.22 12.69 1.46
N LYS A 86 -11.89 12.65 1.64
CA LYS A 86 -11.07 13.78 2.05
C LYS A 86 -10.82 14.82 0.95
N GLY A 87 -11.26 14.58 -0.28
CA GLY A 87 -11.05 15.53 -1.38
C GLY A 87 -9.58 15.66 -1.78
N LEU A 88 -8.81 14.56 -1.73
CA LEU A 88 -7.36 14.55 -1.96
C LEU A 88 -6.99 14.24 -3.41
N GLU A 89 -7.95 14.24 -4.32
CA GLU A 89 -7.75 13.76 -5.69
C GLU A 89 -6.72 14.58 -6.47
N ASP A 90 -6.73 15.89 -6.26
CA ASP A 90 -5.78 16.83 -6.91
C ASP A 90 -4.43 16.89 -6.19
N MET A 91 -4.35 16.40 -4.94
CA MET A 91 -3.13 16.45 -4.12
C MET A 91 -2.31 15.17 -4.18
N ILE A 92 -2.97 14.02 -4.36
CA ILE A 92 -2.34 12.70 -4.32
C ILE A 92 -2.68 11.98 -5.61
N GLY A 93 -1.65 11.76 -6.44
CA GLY A 93 -1.78 11.00 -7.67
C GLY A 93 -2.21 9.55 -7.41
N LEU A 94 -2.77 8.90 -8.42
CA LEU A 94 -3.26 7.53 -8.32
C LEU A 94 -2.83 6.74 -9.56
N SER A 95 -2.29 5.55 -9.34
CA SER A 95 -2.08 4.54 -10.37
C SER A 95 -2.72 3.23 -9.97
N VAL A 96 -3.37 2.59 -10.92
CA VAL A 96 -4.07 1.33 -10.72
C VAL A 96 -3.32 0.22 -11.45
N VAL A 97 -2.95 -0.82 -10.70
CA VAL A 97 -2.37 -2.05 -11.27
C VAL A 97 -3.45 -2.92 -11.90
N ASP A 98 -3.07 -3.75 -12.86
CA ASP A 98 -3.95 -4.75 -13.46
C ASP A 98 -4.56 -5.67 -12.38
N PRO A 99 -5.86 -5.96 -12.42
CA PRO A 99 -6.50 -6.83 -11.43
C PRO A 99 -6.00 -8.28 -11.47
N LEU A 100 -5.41 -8.73 -12.57
CA LEU A 100 -4.95 -10.10 -12.77
C LEU A 100 -3.51 -10.28 -12.26
N MET A 101 -3.37 -10.87 -11.08
CA MET A 101 -2.08 -11.31 -10.55
C MET A 101 -1.72 -12.71 -11.07
N ARG A 102 -0.52 -12.86 -11.64
CA ARG A 102 0.06 -14.15 -12.04
C ARG A 102 1.51 -14.29 -11.54
N GLU A 103 2.40 -14.93 -12.28
CA GLU A 103 3.79 -15.20 -11.92
C GLU A 103 4.60 -13.93 -11.55
N ASN A 104 4.28 -12.78 -12.15
CA ASN A 104 4.97 -11.51 -11.88
C ASN A 104 4.28 -10.65 -10.81
N GLY A 105 3.28 -11.20 -10.11
CA GLY A 105 2.50 -10.45 -9.11
C GLY A 105 1.64 -9.36 -9.74
N TRP A 106 1.66 -8.17 -9.14
CA TRP A 106 0.92 -7.00 -9.63
C TRP A 106 1.64 -6.36 -10.82
N THR A 107 0.92 -6.15 -11.91
CA THR A 107 1.45 -5.60 -13.16
C THR A 107 0.84 -4.25 -13.48
N PHE A 108 1.54 -3.42 -14.26
CA PHE A 108 1.05 -2.12 -14.75
C PHE A 108 0.41 -2.22 -16.14
N ALA A 109 -0.01 -3.42 -16.54
CA ALA A 109 -0.70 -3.64 -17.81
C ALA A 109 -2.03 -2.86 -17.88
N THR A 110 -2.39 -2.37 -19.06
CA THR A 110 -3.51 -1.41 -19.25
C THR A 110 -4.76 -2.04 -19.87
N GLU A 111 -4.68 -3.29 -20.33
CA GLU A 111 -5.75 -3.92 -21.11
C GLU A 111 -7.00 -4.24 -20.28
N ARG A 112 -6.88 -4.31 -18.95
CA ARG A 112 -7.98 -4.64 -18.01
C ARG A 112 -8.27 -3.52 -17.01
N GLY A 113 -8.07 -2.26 -17.41
CA GLY A 113 -8.37 -1.09 -16.59
C GLY A 113 -7.27 -0.70 -15.60
N GLY A 114 -6.06 -1.25 -15.75
CA GLY A 114 -4.86 -0.66 -15.16
C GLY A 114 -4.50 0.65 -15.86
N THR A 115 -3.82 1.55 -15.16
CA THR A 115 -3.47 2.89 -15.67
C THR A 115 -2.06 2.96 -16.26
N GLY A 116 -1.25 1.92 -16.09
CA GLY A 116 0.20 2.04 -16.21
C GLY A 116 0.84 2.73 -15.00
N ASP A 117 2.16 2.80 -15.03
CA ASP A 117 2.97 3.61 -14.11
C ASP A 117 3.47 4.88 -14.83
N PRO A 118 2.85 6.05 -14.59
CA PRO A 118 3.26 7.30 -15.21
C PRO A 118 4.51 7.91 -14.56
N LEU A 119 4.95 7.42 -13.40
CA LEU A 119 6.09 7.99 -12.69
C LEU A 119 7.41 7.39 -13.16
N HIS A 120 7.47 6.06 -13.30
CA HIS A 120 8.72 5.35 -13.61
C HIS A 120 8.62 4.45 -14.84
N GLY A 121 7.44 4.29 -15.43
CA GLY A 121 7.23 3.36 -16.54
C GLY A 121 7.50 1.91 -16.15
N ALA A 122 7.30 1.54 -14.88
CA ALA A 122 7.46 0.16 -14.43
C ALA A 122 6.43 -0.76 -15.09
N ASP A 123 6.84 -1.98 -15.40
CA ASP A 123 5.96 -3.07 -15.85
C ASP A 123 5.31 -3.79 -14.67
N TYR A 124 6.00 -3.84 -13.53
CA TYR A 124 5.61 -4.61 -12.35
C TYR A 124 5.80 -3.84 -11.05
N LEU A 125 4.88 -4.04 -10.10
CA LEU A 125 4.92 -3.35 -8.81
C LEU A 125 6.19 -3.66 -8.00
N TRP A 126 6.75 -4.87 -8.13
CA TRP A 126 7.96 -5.25 -7.40
C TRP A 126 9.19 -4.46 -7.84
N GLN A 127 9.20 -3.89 -9.05
CA GLN A 127 10.28 -2.99 -9.51
C GLN A 127 10.32 -1.71 -8.66
N LEU A 128 9.16 -1.20 -8.23
CA LEU A 128 9.09 -0.05 -7.33
C LEU A 128 9.62 -0.38 -5.93
N TYR A 129 9.39 -1.60 -5.45
CA TYR A 129 9.97 -2.07 -4.18
C TYR A 129 11.48 -2.20 -4.26
N GLY A 130 12.01 -2.74 -5.37
CA GLY A 130 13.45 -2.80 -5.63
C GLY A 130 14.08 -1.42 -5.71
N ARG A 131 13.42 -0.44 -6.36
CA ARG A 131 13.86 0.96 -6.39
C ARG A 131 13.86 1.60 -5.00
N ALA A 132 12.82 1.36 -4.21
CA ALA A 132 12.65 2.03 -2.93
C ALA A 132 13.67 1.57 -1.87
N ARG A 133 14.16 0.33 -1.95
CA ARG A 133 15.15 -0.23 -1.04
C ARG A 133 15.94 -1.35 -1.70
N ASP A 134 17.23 -1.12 -1.90
CA ASP A 134 18.16 -2.14 -2.37
C ASP A 134 18.14 -3.38 -1.45
N GLY A 135 18.12 -4.56 -2.07
CA GLY A 135 18.08 -5.82 -1.32
C GLY A 135 16.78 -6.08 -0.56
N TYR A 136 15.66 -5.42 -0.94
CA TYR A 136 14.37 -5.65 -0.27
C TYR A 136 13.98 -7.14 -0.28
N SER A 137 13.66 -7.65 0.90
CA SER A 137 13.14 -8.98 1.14
C SER A 137 11.76 -8.86 1.80
N GLY A 138 10.72 -9.34 1.12
CA GLY A 138 9.35 -9.21 1.63
C GLY A 138 8.27 -9.34 0.57
N LYS A 139 7.03 -9.06 0.98
CA LYS A 139 5.88 -9.08 0.05
C LYS A 139 5.78 -7.79 -0.74
N VAL A 140 5.33 -7.92 -1.96
CA VAL A 140 4.98 -6.81 -2.84
C VAL A 140 3.46 -6.71 -2.87
N THR A 141 2.93 -5.65 -2.24
CA THR A 141 1.49 -5.52 -1.94
C THR A 141 0.97 -4.15 -2.34
N VAL A 142 -0.31 -4.09 -2.68
CA VAL A 142 -1.07 -2.83 -2.69
C VAL A 142 -1.87 -2.68 -1.38
N PRO A 143 -2.09 -1.45 -0.88
CA PRO A 143 -1.67 -0.16 -1.44
C PRO A 143 -0.19 0.16 -1.18
N VAL A 144 0.37 1.06 -1.99
CA VAL A 144 1.69 1.69 -1.77
C VAL A 144 1.53 3.20 -1.82
N LEU A 145 1.91 3.89 -0.74
CA LEU A 145 2.07 5.34 -0.72
C LEU A 145 3.52 5.69 -1.06
N TRP A 146 3.70 6.36 -2.19
CA TRP A 146 5.00 6.74 -2.76
C TRP A 146 5.29 8.21 -2.53
N ASP A 147 6.53 8.52 -2.18
CA ASP A 147 7.07 9.88 -2.11
C ASP A 147 7.85 10.18 -3.38
N LYS A 148 7.35 11.12 -4.20
CA LYS A 148 8.01 11.49 -5.46
C LYS A 148 9.28 12.30 -5.27
N GLU A 149 9.45 12.99 -4.13
CA GLU A 149 10.65 13.79 -3.88
C GLU A 149 11.82 12.92 -3.43
N ARG A 150 11.54 11.93 -2.57
CA ARG A 150 12.56 11.01 -2.06
C ARG A 150 12.71 9.75 -2.88
N ASP A 151 11.86 9.58 -3.89
CA ASP A 151 11.85 8.44 -4.80
C ASP A 151 11.77 7.09 -4.06
N THR A 152 10.91 7.01 -3.04
CA THR A 152 10.80 5.82 -2.19
C THR A 152 9.37 5.58 -1.70
N ILE A 153 9.15 4.41 -1.10
CA ILE A 153 7.88 4.03 -0.48
C ILE A 153 7.84 4.61 0.94
N VAL A 154 6.81 5.40 1.23
CA VAL A 154 6.51 5.85 2.60
C VAL A 154 5.92 4.70 3.41
N SER A 155 4.82 4.13 2.90
CA SER A 155 4.11 3.06 3.61
C SER A 155 3.40 2.13 2.64
N ASN A 156 3.38 0.85 2.99
CA ASN A 156 2.51 -0.14 2.37
C ASN A 156 1.48 -0.72 3.36
N GLU A 157 1.27 -0.05 4.50
CA GLU A 157 0.27 -0.44 5.50
C GLU A 157 -1.02 0.36 5.34
N SER A 158 -2.04 -0.27 4.76
CA SER A 158 -3.35 0.36 4.49
C SER A 158 -3.97 1.04 5.72
N ALA A 159 -3.84 0.47 6.91
CA ALA A 159 -4.45 1.00 8.13
C ALA A 159 -3.77 2.28 8.63
N GLU A 160 -2.49 2.44 8.34
CA GLU A 160 -1.72 3.64 8.67
C GLU A 160 -1.90 4.70 7.59
N ILE A 161 -1.86 4.32 6.32
CA ILE A 161 -2.10 5.24 5.19
C ILE A 161 -3.45 5.97 5.37
N ILE A 162 -4.54 5.25 5.69
CA ILE A 162 -5.84 5.93 5.89
C ILE A 162 -5.83 6.92 7.07
N ARG A 163 -5.01 6.69 8.11
CA ARG A 163 -4.87 7.62 9.24
C ARG A 163 -4.10 8.87 8.82
N MET A 164 -3.01 8.69 8.06
CA MET A 164 -2.24 9.80 7.48
C MET A 164 -3.14 10.66 6.58
N LEU A 165 -3.84 10.05 5.61
CA LEU A 165 -4.74 10.75 4.70
C LEU A 165 -5.87 11.49 5.42
N ASN A 166 -6.33 10.98 6.56
CA ASN A 166 -7.43 11.57 7.30
C ASN A 166 -7.08 12.90 7.98
N THR A 167 -5.82 13.16 8.33
CA THR A 167 -5.44 14.35 9.10
C THR A 167 -4.26 15.14 8.52
N ALA A 168 -3.29 14.52 7.87
CA ALA A 168 -2.03 15.17 7.50
C ALA A 168 -2.22 16.34 6.50
N PHE A 169 -3.26 16.26 5.66
CA PHE A 169 -3.53 17.24 4.60
C PHE A 169 -4.58 18.30 4.99
N ASP A 170 -5.06 18.32 6.23
CA ASP A 170 -6.11 19.27 6.67
C ASP A 170 -5.70 20.73 6.53
N GLY A 171 -4.42 21.04 6.78
CA GLY A 171 -3.85 22.37 6.60
C GLY A 171 -3.70 22.80 5.14
N LEU A 172 -3.87 21.88 4.18
CA LEU A 172 -3.70 22.10 2.74
C LEU A 172 -5.03 22.19 1.98
N GLY A 173 -6.16 22.13 2.68
CA GLY A 173 -7.49 22.23 2.08
C GLY A 173 -8.25 20.90 1.94
N ALA A 174 -7.75 19.80 2.53
CA ALA A 174 -8.51 18.56 2.61
C ALA A 174 -9.83 18.76 3.38
N ARG A 175 -10.89 18.05 2.97
CA ARG A 175 -12.19 18.13 3.66
C ARG A 175 -12.05 17.63 5.10
N ARG A 176 -12.44 18.45 6.08
CA ARG A 176 -12.25 18.13 7.51
C ARG A 176 -12.98 16.86 7.94
N GLY A 177 -12.29 16.07 8.78
CA GLY A 177 -12.89 15.16 9.77
C GLY A 177 -13.98 14.20 9.29
N ILE A 178 -13.62 13.20 8.48
CA ILE A 178 -14.56 12.16 8.06
C ILE A 178 -14.38 10.85 8.85
N ILE A 179 -13.15 10.52 9.26
CA ILE A 179 -12.87 9.40 10.17
C ILE A 179 -12.48 9.95 11.52
N THR A 180 -13.45 10.47 12.27
CA THR A 180 -13.28 10.62 13.72
C THR A 180 -13.52 9.24 14.33
N ARG A 181 -12.50 8.61 14.95
CA ARG A 181 -12.80 7.60 15.98
C ARG A 181 -13.48 8.37 17.10
N PRO A 182 -14.79 8.20 17.34
CA PRO A 182 -15.41 8.88 18.44
C PRO A 182 -14.75 8.41 19.73
N SER A 183 -14.54 9.31 20.69
CA SER A 183 -13.90 9.01 21.98
C SER A 183 -14.58 7.88 22.77
N PHE A 184 -15.81 7.52 22.43
CA PHE A 184 -16.54 6.40 23.04
C PHE A 184 -16.10 5.01 22.52
N VAL A 185 -15.41 4.91 21.38
CA VAL A 185 -14.95 3.63 20.80
C VAL A 185 -13.63 3.14 21.42
N THR A 186 -12.99 3.93 22.29
CA THR A 186 -11.77 3.55 23.03
C THR A 186 -12.01 2.89 24.38
N ARG A 187 -13.26 2.64 24.79
CA ARG A 187 -13.52 1.94 26.06
C ARG A 187 -13.46 0.42 25.83
N SER A 188 -12.28 -0.15 26.05
CA SER A 188 -12.13 -1.59 26.26
C SER A 188 -13.10 -2.04 27.34
N MET A 189 -13.86 -3.10 27.03
CA MET A 189 -14.45 -3.97 28.04
C MET A 189 -13.36 -4.29 29.07
N ARG A 190 -13.64 -3.98 30.33
CA ARG A 190 -13.05 -4.70 31.46
C ARG A 190 -13.89 -5.94 31.70
#